data_AF-A0A843C2J3-F1
#
_entry.id   AF-A0A843C2J3-F1
#
_cell.length_a   1.000
_cell.length_b   1.000
_cell.length_c   1.000
_cell.angle_alpha   90.00
_cell.angle_beta   90.00
_cell.angle_gamma   90.00
#
_symmetry.space_group_name_H-M   'P 1'
#
loop_
_entity.id
_entity.type
_entity.pdbx_description
1 polymer ?
#
loop_
_entity_poly.entity_id
_entity_poly.type
_entity_poly.pdbx_seq_one_letter_code
_entity_poly.pdbx_strand_id
1 'polypeptide(L)'
;MINKLRELFPDLSPELGLIIERLVDLHKIIRDNFYHSEFHGSTSIKKVLPVLAPDMSYDGLEIAEGDSAMAAFAYMALGRYDETECKSIRNHLLEYCKKDTEAEVKVFERLITGFC
;
A
#
# COMPACT_ATOMS: atom_id res chain seq x y z
N MET A 1 7.65 9.70 -10.19
CA MET A 1 8.67 9.73 -9.12
C MET A 1 9.96 9.04 -9.57
N ILE A 2 9.93 7.77 -9.99
CA ILE A 2 11.15 7.02 -10.37
C ILE A 2 11.83 7.55 -11.64
N ASN A 3 11.09 8.04 -12.63
CA ASN A 3 11.69 8.72 -13.80
C ASN A 3 12.57 9.91 -13.40
N LYS A 4 12.17 10.69 -12.38
CA LYS A 4 13.00 11.78 -11.88
C LYS A 4 14.27 11.27 -11.18
N LEU A 5 14.19 10.13 -10.48
CA LEU A 5 15.38 9.51 -9.89
C LEU A 5 16.38 9.06 -10.96
N ARG A 6 15.91 8.55 -12.10
CA ARG A 6 16.77 8.20 -13.24
C ARG A 6 17.51 9.40 -13.81
N GLU A 7 16.83 10.54 -13.90
CA GLU A 7 17.42 11.79 -14.38
C GLU A 7 18.46 12.34 -13.39
N LEU A 8 18.20 12.23 -12.08
CA LEU A 8 19.08 12.72 -11.02
C LEU A 8 20.30 11.84 -10.76
N PHE A 9 20.19 10.53 -11.03
CA PHE A 9 21.25 9.54 -10.80
C PHE A 9 21.50 8.75 -12.09
N PRO A 10 22.24 9.33 -13.07
CA PRO A 10 22.44 8.70 -14.39
C PRO A 10 23.14 7.34 -14.32
N ASP A 11 23.99 7.13 -13.30
CA ASP A 11 24.67 5.87 -13.01
C ASP A 11 23.71 4.75 -12.61
N LEU A 12 22.56 5.07 -12.03
CA LEU A 12 21.50 4.10 -11.67
C LEU A 12 20.38 4.02 -12.72
N SER A 13 20.47 4.80 -13.81
CA SER A 13 19.40 4.88 -14.81
C SER A 13 19.05 3.52 -15.45
N PRO A 14 20.02 2.65 -15.82
CA PRO A 14 19.72 1.34 -16.37
C PRO A 14 18.88 0.47 -15.41
N GLU A 15 19.27 0.36 -14.14
CA GLU A 15 18.62 -0.46 -13.13
C GLU A 15 17.23 0.07 -12.79
N LEU A 16 17.08 1.38 -12.64
CA LEU A 16 15.80 2.02 -12.41
C LEU A 16 14.86 1.88 -13.62
N GLY A 17 15.41 1.79 -14.84
CA GLY A 17 14.66 1.48 -16.06
C GLY A 17 13.99 0.11 -15.99
N LEU A 18 14.75 -0.91 -15.58
CA LEU A 18 14.23 -2.27 -15.38
C LEU A 18 13.13 -2.35 -14.32
N ILE A 19 13.22 -1.53 -13.28
CA ILE A 19 12.16 -1.43 -12.26
C ILE A 19 10.88 -0.86 -12.88
N ILE A 20 10.99 0.24 -13.63
CA ILE A 20 9.82 0.89 -14.24
C ILE A 20 9.10 -0.05 -15.19
N GLU A 21 9.82 -0.81 -16.02
CA GLU A 21 9.22 -1.75 -16.96
C GLU A 21 8.40 -2.85 -16.28
N ARG A 22 8.69 -3.15 -15.02
CA ARG A 22 8.03 -4.20 -14.24
C ARG A 22 6.96 -3.66 -13.28
N LEU A 23 6.84 -2.34 -13.15
CA LEU A 23 5.85 -1.73 -12.26
C LEU A 23 4.47 -1.76 -12.90
N VAL A 24 3.54 -2.38 -12.19
CA VAL A 24 2.13 -2.48 -12.59
C VAL A 24 1.29 -1.78 -11.54
N ASP A 25 0.42 -0.87 -11.99
CA ASP A 25 -0.55 -0.19 -11.14
C ASP A 25 -1.87 -1.00 -11.09
N LEU A 26 -2.05 -1.75 -10.00
CA LEU A 26 -3.28 -2.53 -9.79
C LEU A 26 -4.53 -1.64 -9.64
N HIS A 27 -4.38 -0.45 -9.05
CA HIS A 27 -5.50 0.49 -8.90
C HIS A 27 -6.02 0.94 -10.26
N LYS A 28 -5.12 1.26 -11.21
CA LYS A 28 -5.50 1.57 -12.59
C LYS A 28 -6.24 0.42 -13.27
N ILE A 29 -5.76 -0.82 -13.11
CA ILE A 29 -6.40 -2.00 -13.71
C ILE A 29 -7.83 -2.14 -13.19
N ILE A 30 -8.02 -2.08 -11.87
CA ILE A 30 -9.34 -2.19 -11.26
C ILE A 30 -10.25 -1.05 -11.71
N ARG A 31 -9.81 0.20 -11.57
CA ARG A 31 -10.63 1.37 -11.91
C ARG A 31 -11.11 1.36 -13.37
N ASP A 32 -10.26 0.93 -14.29
CA ASP A 32 -10.55 1.02 -15.71
C ASP A 32 -11.30 -0.23 -16.25
N ASN A 33 -11.30 -1.37 -15.53
CA ASN A 33 -11.80 -2.65 -16.06
C ASN A 33 -12.73 -3.45 -15.11
N PHE A 34 -12.83 -3.11 -13.83
CA PHE A 34 -13.62 -3.87 -12.86
C PHE A 34 -14.41 -2.95 -11.91
N TYR A 35 -15.72 -3.15 -11.85
CA TYR A 35 -16.59 -2.42 -10.94
C TYR A 35 -17.52 -3.36 -10.18
N HIS A 36 -17.68 -3.11 -8.88
CA HIS A 36 -18.60 -3.81 -8.00
C HIS A 36 -19.50 -2.80 -7.28
N SER A 37 -20.74 -3.17 -6.94
CA SER A 37 -21.70 -2.26 -6.27
C SER A 37 -21.13 -1.68 -4.97
N GLU A 38 -20.46 -2.53 -4.18
CA GLU A 38 -19.86 -2.18 -2.89
C GLU A 38 -18.66 -1.23 -2.98
N PHE A 39 -18.16 -0.93 -4.19
CA PHE A 39 -17.13 0.08 -4.35
C PHE A 39 -17.66 1.49 -4.09
N HIS A 40 -18.97 1.72 -4.30
CA HIS A 40 -19.62 3.02 -4.11
C HIS A 40 -18.84 4.18 -4.77
N GLY A 41 -18.37 3.97 -6.00
CA GLY A 41 -17.61 4.96 -6.77
C GLY A 41 -16.14 5.13 -6.35
N SER A 42 -15.65 4.39 -5.35
CA SER A 42 -14.26 4.43 -4.91
C SER A 42 -13.56 3.08 -5.13
N THR A 43 -12.36 3.14 -5.70
CA THR A 43 -11.53 1.97 -6.01
C THR A 43 -10.25 1.95 -5.17
N SER A 44 -10.25 2.60 -4.00
CA SER A 44 -9.14 2.48 -3.05
C SER A 44 -9.01 1.05 -2.56
N ILE A 45 -7.81 0.65 -2.13
CA ILE A 45 -7.55 -0.70 -1.63
C ILE A 45 -8.50 -1.10 -0.50
N LYS A 46 -8.90 -0.16 0.38
CA LYS A 46 -9.86 -0.40 1.46
C LYS A 46 -11.29 -0.68 0.99
N LYS A 47 -11.66 -0.23 -0.20
CA LYS A 47 -12.96 -0.53 -0.81
C LYS A 47 -12.91 -1.78 -1.67
N VAL A 48 -11.79 -2.00 -2.33
CA VAL A 48 -11.59 -3.15 -3.21
C VAL A 48 -11.34 -4.44 -2.42
N LEU A 49 -10.48 -4.40 -1.41
CA LEU A 49 -10.00 -5.58 -0.69
C LEU A 49 -11.14 -6.40 -0.08
N PRO A 50 -12.14 -5.83 0.63
CA PRO A 50 -13.21 -6.63 1.23
C PRO A 50 -14.08 -7.36 0.19
N VAL A 51 -14.17 -6.84 -1.04
CA VAL A 51 -14.91 -7.47 -2.13
C VAL A 51 -14.10 -8.60 -2.78
N LEU A 52 -12.82 -8.36 -3.02
CA LEU A 52 -11.96 -9.31 -3.72
C LEU A 52 -11.45 -10.43 -2.81
N ALA A 53 -11.19 -10.11 -1.54
CA ALA A 53 -10.58 -10.98 -0.55
C ALA A 53 -11.24 -10.75 0.83
N PRO A 54 -12.50 -11.21 1.01
CA PRO A 54 -13.25 -11.01 2.25
C PRO A 54 -12.62 -11.71 3.46
N ASP A 55 -11.68 -12.63 3.24
CA ASP A 55 -10.88 -13.31 4.27
C ASP A 55 -9.76 -12.42 4.84
N MET A 56 -9.56 -11.22 4.29
CA MET A 56 -8.51 -10.29 4.72
C MET A 56 -9.10 -8.96 5.21
N SER A 57 -8.71 -8.57 6.43
CA SER A 57 -9.03 -7.26 7.01
C SER A 57 -7.82 -6.64 7.70
N TYR A 58 -7.93 -5.35 8.01
CA TYR A 58 -6.95 -4.60 8.81
C TYR A 58 -7.32 -4.63 10.32
N ASP A 59 -8.31 -5.45 10.70
CA ASP A 59 -8.79 -5.50 12.08
C ASP A 59 -7.70 -6.03 13.01
N GLY A 60 -7.63 -5.45 14.21
CA GLY A 60 -6.62 -5.79 15.20
C GLY A 60 -5.27 -5.08 15.01
N LEU A 61 -5.11 -4.24 13.98
CA LEU A 61 -3.98 -3.33 13.89
C LEU A 61 -4.21 -2.08 14.75
N GLU A 62 -3.19 -1.70 15.52
CA GLU A 62 -3.17 -0.44 16.29
C GLU A 62 -3.16 0.79 15.37
N ILE A 63 -2.56 0.66 14.20
CA ILE A 63 -2.61 1.66 13.12
C ILE A 63 -3.19 0.96 11.90
N ALA A 64 -4.42 1.33 11.53
CA ALA A 64 -5.12 0.74 10.39
C ALA A 64 -5.42 1.76 9.28
N GLU A 65 -5.26 3.06 9.54
CA GLU A 65 -5.58 4.15 8.62
C GLU A 65 -4.33 4.87 8.12
N GLY A 66 -4.30 5.20 6.83
CA GLY A 66 -3.12 5.81 6.19
C GLY A 66 -2.84 7.23 6.70
N ASP A 67 -3.86 7.99 7.07
CA ASP A 67 -3.71 9.31 7.69
C ASP A 67 -3.06 9.21 9.09
N SER A 68 -3.50 8.22 9.88
CA SER A 68 -2.99 7.92 11.21
C SER A 68 -1.56 7.40 11.15
N ALA A 69 -1.24 6.54 10.17
CA ALA A 69 0.12 6.08 9.92
C ALA A 69 1.06 7.25 9.58
N MET A 70 0.62 8.14 8.67
CA MET A 70 1.40 9.32 8.28
C MET A 70 1.62 10.28 9.46
N ALA A 71 0.58 10.53 10.27
CA ALA A 71 0.67 11.37 11.46
C ALA A 71 1.61 10.78 12.51
N ALA A 72 1.50 9.48 12.80
CA ALA A 72 2.35 8.78 13.75
C ALA A 72 3.83 8.83 13.32
N PHE A 73 4.10 8.59 12.03
CA PHE A 73 5.45 8.73 11.49
C PHE A 73 6.00 10.16 11.62
N ALA A 74 5.18 11.18 11.29
CA ALA A 74 5.59 12.57 11.40
C ALA A 74 5.90 12.98 12.86
N TYR A 75 5.06 12.55 13.82
CA TYR A 75 5.29 12.83 15.23
C TYR A 75 6.55 12.13 15.77
N MET A 76 6.82 10.91 15.32
CA MET A 76 8.08 10.23 15.63
C MET A 76 9.29 10.99 15.07
N ALA A 77 9.24 11.44 13.81
CA ALA A 77 10.32 12.22 13.20
C ALA A 77 10.56 13.58 13.88
N LEU A 78 9.51 14.17 14.46
CA LEU A 78 9.58 15.42 15.21
C LEU A 78 9.99 15.24 16.69
N GLY A 79 10.29 14.01 17.12
CA GLY A 79 10.70 13.72 18.50
C GLY A 79 9.59 13.93 19.53
N ARG A 80 8.32 13.73 19.14
CA ARG A 80 7.15 13.87 20.01
C ARG A 80 6.84 12.64 20.86
N TYR A 81 7.64 11.59 20.72
CA TYR A 81 7.52 10.33 21.44
C TYR A 81 8.81 10.03 22.17
N ASP A 82 8.71 9.40 23.34
CA ASP A 82 9.87 8.85 24.02
C ASP A 82 10.41 7.60 23.30
N GLU A 83 11.54 7.06 23.79
CA GLU A 83 12.19 5.92 23.14
C GLU A 83 11.32 4.65 23.14
N THR A 84 10.52 4.44 24.18
CA THR A 84 9.65 3.27 24.31
C THR A 84 8.47 3.39 23.37
N GLU A 85 7.83 4.56 23.34
CA GLU A 85 6.76 4.91 22.41
C GLU A 85 7.21 4.80 20.96
N CYS A 86 8.39 5.34 20.61
CA CYS A 86 8.96 5.22 19.27
C CYS A 86 9.11 3.76 18.83
N LYS A 87 9.62 2.88 19.71
CA LYS A 87 9.76 1.45 19.40
C LYS A 87 8.41 0.79 19.14
N SER A 88 7.41 1.07 19.99
CA SER A 88 6.06 0.53 19.83
C SER A 88 5.39 1.02 18.54
N ILE A 89 5.40 2.33 18.29
CA ILE A 89 4.80 2.94 17.10
C ILE A 89 5.47 2.44 15.83
N ARG A 90 6.81 2.31 15.82
CA ARG A 90 7.53 1.71 14.71
C ARG A 90 7.03 0.30 14.39
N ASN A 91 6.81 -0.53 15.41
CA ASN A 91 6.28 -1.88 15.20
C ASN A 91 4.87 -1.85 14.62
N HIS A 92 3.99 -0.99 15.13
CA HIS A 92 2.63 -0.85 14.59
C HIS A 92 2.62 -0.35 13.14
N LEU A 93 3.50 0.59 12.78
CA LEU A 93 3.69 1.05 11.40
C LEU A 93 4.21 -0.08 10.49
N LEU A 94 5.13 -0.91 10.97
CA LEU A 94 5.66 -2.04 10.20
C LEU A 94 4.59 -3.11 9.96
N GLU A 95 3.76 -3.44 10.96
CA GLU A 95 2.64 -4.36 10.77
C GLU A 95 1.61 -3.80 9.78
N TYR A 96 1.30 -2.50 9.85
CA TYR A 96 0.47 -1.83 8.87
C TYR A 96 1.04 -1.93 7.45
N CYS A 97 2.31 -1.58 7.25
CA CYS A 97 2.97 -1.66 5.93
C CYS A 97 3.04 -3.09 5.39
N LYS A 98 3.26 -4.08 6.27
CA LYS A 98 3.21 -5.49 5.91
C LYS A 98 1.81 -5.86 5.42
N LYS A 99 0.76 -5.39 6.10
CA LYS A 99 -0.63 -5.63 5.71
C LYS A 99 -1.00 -5.01 4.37
N ASP A 100 -0.54 -3.78 4.09
CA ASP A 100 -0.69 -3.14 2.79
C ASP A 100 -0.07 -4.00 1.68
N THR A 101 1.13 -4.55 1.91
CA THR A 101 1.80 -5.43 0.94
C THR A 101 1.03 -6.73 0.70
N GLU A 102 0.59 -7.39 1.77
CA GLU A 102 -0.23 -8.61 1.68
C GLU A 102 -1.53 -8.34 0.90
N ALA A 103 -2.14 -7.16 1.08
CA ALA A 103 -3.39 -6.79 0.44
C ALA A 103 -3.23 -6.63 -1.07
N GLU A 104 -2.14 -5.98 -1.52
CA GLU A 104 -1.83 -5.87 -2.95
C GLU A 104 -1.59 -7.25 -3.59
N VAL A 105 -0.86 -8.13 -2.92
CA VAL A 105 -0.61 -9.51 -3.39
C VAL A 105 -1.93 -10.26 -3.52
N LYS A 106 -2.78 -10.21 -2.51
CA LYS A 106 -4.07 -10.92 -2.52
C LYS A 106 -4.99 -10.38 -3.61
N VAL A 107 -5.04 -9.06 -3.80
CA VAL A 107 -5.79 -8.45 -4.90
C VAL A 107 -5.25 -8.92 -6.25
N PHE A 108 -3.93 -8.93 -6.44
CA PHE A 108 -3.32 -9.43 -7.67
C PHE A 108 -3.68 -10.89 -7.94
N GLU A 109 -3.57 -11.77 -6.93
CA GLU A 109 -3.95 -13.18 -7.04
C GLU A 109 -5.41 -13.36 -7.52
N ARG A 110 -6.34 -12.56 -6.98
CA ARG A 110 -7.76 -12.61 -7.37
C ARG A 110 -7.98 -12.09 -8.79
N LEU A 111 -7.24 -11.08 -9.23
CA LEU A 111 -7.31 -10.56 -10.59
C LEU A 111 -6.81 -11.58 -11.64
N ILE A 112 -5.81 -12.40 -11.31
CA ILE A 112 -5.25 -13.37 -12.26
C ILE A 112 -5.95 -14.75 -12.23
N THR A 113 -6.56 -15.13 -11.11
CA THR A 113 -7.24 -16.44 -10.97
C THR A 113 -8.71 -16.39 -11.38
N GLY A 114 -9.29 -15.20 -11.54
CA GLY A 114 -10.69 -15.01 -11.87
C GLY A 114 -11.61 -15.13 -10.65
N PHE A 115 -12.80 -14.58 -10.81
CA PHE A 115 -13.86 -14.63 -9.81
C PHE A 115 -14.63 -15.95 -9.95
N CYS A 116 -14.19 -17.00 -9.24
CA CYS A 116 -15.06 -18.15 -8.98
C CYS A 116 -16.05 -17.81 -7.85
#